data_AF-A1RUB4-F1
#
_entry.id   AF-A1RUB4-F1
#
_cell.length_a   1.000
_cell.length_b   1.000
_cell.length_c   1.000
_cell.angle_alpha   90.00
_cell.angle_beta   90.00
_cell.angle_gamma   90.00
#
_symmetry.space_group_name_H-M   'P 1'
#
loop_
_entity.id
_entity.type
_entity.pdbx_description
1 polymer ?
#
loop_
_entity_poly.entity_id
_entity_poly.type
_entity_poly.pdbx_seq_one_letter_code
_entity_poly.pdbx_strand_id
1 'polypeptide(L)' 'MDMVEAPGCPEGSLKVVAYIQERQPAELAVRTPDEDCIKVLRLVLPLFNYVIVDVYKEGDLHVVKARRAKT' A
#
# COMPACT_ATOMS: atom_id res chain seq x y z
N MET A 1 8.66 -9.70 1.98
CA MET A 1 7.72 -8.60 2.22
C MET A 1 8.44 -7.28 2.04
N ASP A 2 8.02 -6.50 1.05
CA ASP A 2 8.64 -5.22 0.70
C ASP A 2 7.92 -4.08 1.43
N MET A 3 8.68 -3.09 1.91
CA MET A 3 8.13 -1.94 2.62
C MET A 3 8.29 -0.67 1.78
N VAL A 4 7.20 0.09 1.66
CA VAL A 4 7.14 1.35 0.90
C VAL A 4 6.62 2.44 1.80
N GLU A 5 7.38 3.53 1.94
CA GLU A 5 6.94 4.72 2.65
C GLU A 5 6.27 5.71 1.68
N ALA A 6 5.06 6.13 2.05
CA ALA A 6 4.23 7.06 1.31
C ALA A 6 3.97 8.30 2.18
N PRO A 7 4.35 9.51 1.72
CA PRO A 7 4.24 10.74 2.52
C PRO A 7 2.79 11.18 2.78
N GLY A 8 1.87 10.86 1.88
CA GLY A 8 0.44 11.21 1.93
C GLY A 8 -0.17 11.09 0.53
N CYS A 9 -1.49 11.10 0.40
CA CYS A 9 -2.13 10.95 -0.91
C CYS A 9 -2.53 12.31 -1.50
N PRO A 10 -2.48 12.50 -2.84
CA PRO A 10 -2.41 11.48 -3.89
C PRO A 10 -1.01 10.96 -4.24
N GLU A 11 0.06 11.70 -3.95
CA GLU A 11 1.43 11.39 -4.39
C GLU A 11 1.92 10.02 -3.88
N GLY A 12 1.57 9.68 -2.64
CA GLY A 12 1.86 8.40 -2.00
C GLY A 12 1.22 7.22 -2.72
N SER A 13 -0.04 7.35 -3.18
CA SER A 13 -0.70 6.31 -3.95
C SER A 13 -0.03 6.08 -5.31
N LEU A 14 0.38 7.15 -6.00
CA LEU A 14 1.10 7.06 -7.28
C LEU A 14 2.45 6.38 -7.12
N LYS A 15 3.20 6.73 -6.06
CA LYS A 15 4.49 6.09 -5.74
C LYS A 15 4.31 4.59 -5.49
N VAL A 16 3.31 4.20 -4.71
CA VAL A 16 3.00 2.80 -4.42
C VAL A 16 2.62 2.05 -5.70
N VAL A 17 1.78 2.65 -6.56
CA VAL A 17 1.37 2.06 -7.84
C VAL A 17 2.58 1.84 -8.76
N ALA A 18 3.43 2.86 -8.92
CA ALA A 18 4.64 2.73 -9.72
C ALA A 18 5.54 1.59 -9.21
N TYR A 19 5.71 1.52 -7.89
CA TYR A 19 6.50 0.47 -7.25
C TYR A 19 5.96 -0.95 -7.51
N ILE A 20 4.66 -1.17 -7.35
CA ILE A 20 4.07 -2.50 -7.57
C ILE A 20 4.03 -2.88 -9.05
N GLN A 21 3.94 -1.92 -9.97
CA GLN A 21 4.01 -2.19 -11.41
C GLN A 21 5.42 -2.58 -11.84
N GLU A 22 6.44 -1.91 -11.30
CA GLU A 22 7.84 -2.19 -11.63
C GLU A 22 8.33 -3.50 -11.01
N ARG A 23 8.06 -3.72 -9.71
CA ARG A 23 8.66 -4.83 -8.95
C ARG A 23 7.75 -6.02 -8.74
N GLN A 24 6.44 -5.82 -8.82
CA GLN A 24 5.41 -6.83 -8.57
C GLN A 24 5.70 -7.74 -7.35
N PRO A 25 5.99 -7.18 -6.16
CA PRO A 25 6.32 -7.96 -4.97
C PRO A 25 5.17 -8.91 -4.59
N ALA A 26 5.52 -10.07 -4.05
CA ALA A 26 4.51 -11.02 -3.55
C ALA A 26 3.73 -10.45 -2.34
N GLU A 27 4.41 -9.66 -1.50
CA GLU A 27 3.86 -9.03 -0.30
C GLU A 27 4.39 -7.61 -0.16
N LEU A 28 3.51 -6.68 0.21
CA LEU A 28 3.73 -5.26 0.31
C LEU A 28 3.22 -4.73 1.65
N ALA A 29 4.02 -3.89 2.31
CA ALA A 29 3.57 -3.01 3.39
C ALA A 29 3.75 -1.56 2.96
N VAL A 30 2.67 -0.78 2.97
CA VAL A 30 2.74 0.67 2.76
C VAL A 30 2.59 1.36 4.10
N ARG A 31 3.53 2.24 4.45
CA ARG A 31 3.50 3.06 5.66
C ARG A 31 3.25 4.51 5.27
N THR A 32 2.34 5.17 5.96
CA THR A 32 2.02 6.58 5.71
C THR A 32 1.53 7.27 6.98
N PRO A 33 1.92 8.53 7.25
CA PRO A 33 1.37 9.29 8.37
C PRO A 33 -0.08 9.75 8.10
N ASP A 34 -0.59 9.59 6.88
CA ASP A 34 -1.89 10.09 6.43
C ASP A 34 -2.96 8.97 6.42
N GLU A 35 -3.95 9.09 7.31
CA GLU A 35 -5.07 8.15 7.39
C GLU A 35 -5.93 8.14 6.11
N ASP A 36 -6.11 9.28 5.46
CA ASP A 36 -6.91 9.35 4.24
C ASP A 36 -6.20 8.66 3.08
N CYS A 37 -4.86 8.66 3.07
CA CYS A 37 -4.10 7.90 2.09
C CYS A 37 -4.32 6.38 2.21
N ILE A 38 -4.58 5.87 3.41
CA ILE A 38 -4.96 4.47 3.62
C ILE A 38 -6.30 4.16 2.94
N LYS A 39 -7.27 5.06 3.00
CA LYS A 39 -8.58 4.90 2.32
C LYS A 39 -8.38 4.82 0.80
N VAL A 40 -7.51 5.66 0.25
CA VAL A 40 -7.15 5.62 -1.18
C VAL A 40 -6.45 4.30 -1.53
N LEU A 41 -5.44 3.89 -0.77
CA LEU A 41 -4.72 2.63 -1.00
C LEU A 41 -5.64 1.41 -0.91
N ARG A 42 -6.66 1.45 -0.05
CA ARG A 42 -7.67 0.41 0.05
C ARG A 42 -8.49 0.24 -1.23
N LEU A 43 -8.68 1.32 -1.98
CA LEU A 43 -9.39 1.29 -3.27
C LEU A 43 -8.44 0.93 -4.43
N VAL A 44 -7.21 1.47 -4.40
CA VAL A 44 -6.27 1.36 -5.52
C VAL A 44 -5.61 -0.02 -5.57
N LEU A 45 -5.12 -0.57 -4.46
CA LEU A 45 -4.37 -1.84 -4.44
C LEU A 45 -5.15 -3.02 -5.07
N PRO A 46 -6.45 -3.21 -4.79
CA PRO A 46 -7.24 -4.26 -5.44
C PRO A 46 -7.32 -4.14 -6.97
N LEU A 47 -7.29 -2.93 -7.52
CA LEU A 47 -7.30 -2.72 -8.97
C LEU A 47 -6.02 -3.24 -9.65
N PHE A 48 -4.93 -3.38 -8.90
CA PHE A 48 -3.65 -3.93 -9.35
C PHE A 48 -3.44 -5.39 -8.91
N ASN A 49 -4.51 -6.11 -8.58
CA ASN A 49 -4.46 -7.51 -8.15
C ASN A 49 -3.72 -7.72 -6.81
N TYR A 50 -3.78 -6.73 -5.89
CA TYR A 50 -3.29 -6.86 -4.51
C TYR A 50 -4.46 -6.95 -3.54
N VAL A 51 -4.47 -8.02 -2.74
CA VAL A 51 -5.45 -8.26 -1.68
C VAL A 51 -4.90 -7.71 -0.37
N ILE A 52 -5.68 -6.84 0.27
CA ILE A 52 -5.33 -6.29 1.58
C ILE A 52 -5.46 -7.39 2.61
N VAL A 53 -4.38 -7.62 3.37
CA VAL A 53 -4.33 -8.66 4.41
C VAL A 53 -4.52 -8.06 5.79
N ASP A 54 -4.07 -6.84 6.02
CA ASP A 54 -4.12 -6.20 7.33
C ASP A 54 -3.97 -4.68 7.20
N VAL A 55 -4.54 -3.94 8.16
CA VAL A 55 -4.38 -2.50 8.29
C VAL A 55 -4.31 -2.14 9.77
N TYR A 56 -3.20 -1.53 10.19
CA TYR A 56 -2.93 -1.23 11.58
C TYR A 56 -2.13 0.06 11.74
N LYS A 57 -1.97 0.53 12.98
CA LYS A 57 -1.10 1.66 13.33
C LYS A 57 0.20 1.17 13.94
N GLU A 58 1.31 1.79 13.55
CA GLU A 58 2.65 1.56 14.10
C GLU A 58 3.22 2.93 14.53
N GLY A 59 3.05 3.27 15.81
CA GLY A 59 3.33 4.63 16.30
C GLY A 59 2.39 5.66 15.66
N ASP A 60 2.96 6.71 15.09
CA ASP A 60 2.23 7.77 14.37
C ASP A 60 1.93 7.41 12.89
N LEU A 61 2.35 6.23 12.44
CA LEU A 61 2.16 5.79 11.05
C LEU A 61 1.00 4.81 10.94
N HIS A 62 0.28 4.93 9.83
CA HIS A 62 -0.70 3.97 9.37
C HIS A 62 -0.05 3.00 8.39
N VAL A 63 -0.36 1.72 8.52
CA VAL A 63 0.24 0.66 7.70
C VAL A 63 -0.85 -0.14 7.00
N VAL A 64 -0.74 -0.30 5.68
CA VAL A 64 -1.54 -1.24 4.88
C VAL A 64 -0.65 -2.36 4.42
N LYS A 65 -0.96 -3.58 4.83
CA LYS A 65 -0.36 -4.80 4.29
C LYS A 65 -1.24 -5.34 3.18
N ALA A 66 -0.64 -5.67 2.05
CA ALA A 66 -1.30 -6.33 0.95
C ALA A 66 -0.41 -7.44 0.38
N ARG A 67 -1.04 -8.46 -0.20
CA ARG A 67 -0.36 -9.53 -0.92
C ARG A 67 -0.86 -9.57 -2.35
N ARG A 68 0.00 -9.90 -3.30
CA ARG A 68 -0.43 -10.12 -4.68
C ARG A 68 -1.35 -11.34 -4.71
N ALA A 69 -2.51 -11.22 -5.33
CA ALA A 69 -3.38 -12.38 -5.57
C ALA A 69 -2.65 -13.37 -6.48
N LYS A 70 -2.75 -14.66 -6.16
CA LYS A 70 -2.33 -15.72 -7.08
C LYS A 70 -3.39 -15.75 -8.19
N THR A 71 -2.97 -15.43 -9.41
CA THR A 71 -3.76 -15.68 -10.62
C THR A 71 -3.93 -17.17 -10.84
#